data_AF-A0A2L0FCH7-F1
#
_entry.id   AF-A0A2L0FCH7-F1
#
_cell.length_a   1.000
_cell.length_b   1.000
_cell.length_c   1.000
_cell.angle_alpha   90.00
_cell.angle_beta   90.00
_cell.angle_gamma   90.00
#
_symmetry.space_group_name_H-M   'P 1'
#
loop_
_entity.id
_entity.type
_entity.pdbx_description
1 polymer ?
#
loop_
_entity_poly.entity_id
_entity_poly.type
_entity_poly.pdbx_seq_one_letter_code
_entity_poly.pdbx_strand_id
1 'polypeptide(L)'
;MPPTRLLRSAEIPQADSLANVRRVLEALSGGVDTREQIAEHTGISLRHVGYALAAARVLGWLGDDDASITPAGRALLATPSGTADERALLRRAIFECDVVKQIAPDLFDPAAPTVVALARRIFRLTAGLGKETARRRAQTLLAWRSQVLEQQLSLFPKRPRKQS
;
A
#
# COMPACT_ATOMS: atom_id res chain seq x y z
N MET A 1 8.13 7.15 -25.94
CA MET A 1 6.99 6.99 -25.02
C MET A 1 6.52 5.55 -25.15
N PRO A 2 6.67 4.69 -24.13
CA PRO A 2 6.10 3.35 -24.20
C PRO A 2 4.56 3.46 -24.33
N PRO A 3 3.91 2.53 -25.03
CA PRO A 3 2.46 2.56 -25.19
C PRO A 3 1.79 2.46 -23.81
N THR A 4 0.89 3.38 -23.51
CA THR A 4 0.10 3.36 -22.28
C THR A 4 -0.87 2.17 -22.35
N ARG A 5 -0.46 1.02 -21.82
CA ARG A 5 -1.34 -0.13 -21.64
C ARG A 5 -2.47 0.25 -20.69
N LEU A 6 -3.68 -0.19 -21.00
CA LEU A 6 -4.80 -0.09 -20.06
C LEU A 6 -4.51 -0.93 -18.80
N LEU A 7 -4.68 -0.29 -17.65
CA LEU A 7 -4.49 -0.92 -16.34
C LEU A 7 -5.71 -1.80 -16.01
N ARG A 8 -5.48 -2.90 -15.31
CA ARG A 8 -6.54 -3.72 -14.72
C ARG A 8 -7.00 -3.07 -13.42
N SER A 9 -8.29 -3.14 -13.13
CA SER A 9 -8.87 -2.62 -11.88
C SER A 9 -8.15 -3.15 -10.62
N ALA A 10 -7.71 -4.41 -10.65
CA ALA A 10 -6.99 -5.06 -9.55
C ALA A 10 -5.58 -4.48 -9.30
N GLU A 11 -4.98 -3.80 -10.30
CA GLU A 11 -3.65 -3.19 -10.19
C GLU A 11 -3.72 -1.83 -9.49
N ILE A 12 -4.88 -1.17 -9.49
CA ILE A 12 -5.06 0.11 -8.83
C ILE A 12 -5.25 -0.15 -7.32
N PRO A 13 -4.48 0.43 -6.39
CA PRO A 13 -4.59 0.12 -4.95
C PRO A 13 -5.91 0.57 -4.28
N GLN A 14 -6.47 -0.21 -3.34
CA GLN A 14 -7.60 0.20 -2.44
C GLN A 14 -7.26 0.23 -0.95
N ALA A 15 -6.09 -0.29 -0.57
CA ALA A 15 -5.71 -0.43 0.83
C ALA A 15 -5.14 0.89 1.33
N ASP A 16 -5.93 1.69 2.04
CA ASP A 16 -5.49 3.02 2.48
C ASP A 16 -4.32 2.96 3.47
N SER A 17 -4.28 1.93 4.33
CA SER A 17 -3.28 1.76 5.37
C SER A 17 -2.09 0.94 4.88
N LEU A 18 -0.93 1.57 4.72
CA LEU A 18 0.33 0.86 4.43
C LEU A 18 0.77 0.00 5.62
N ALA A 19 0.40 0.39 6.84
CA ALA A 19 0.60 -0.44 8.03
C ALA A 19 -0.17 -1.76 7.95
N ASN A 20 -1.38 -1.77 7.39
CA ASN A 20 -2.12 -3.02 7.16
C ASN A 20 -1.46 -3.88 6.08
N VAL A 21 -0.93 -3.26 5.01
CA VAL A 21 -0.15 -3.96 3.98
C VAL A 21 1.05 -4.66 4.61
N ARG A 22 1.79 -3.94 5.47
CA ARG A 22 2.91 -4.52 6.21
C ARG A 22 2.48 -5.65 7.15
N ARG A 23 1.42 -5.51 7.94
CA ARG A 23 0.96 -6.58 8.86
C ARG A 23 0.61 -7.86 8.11
N VAL A 24 0.05 -7.75 6.91
CA VAL A 24 -0.20 -8.91 6.05
C VAL A 24 1.11 -9.57 5.58
N LEU A 25 2.12 -8.77 5.20
CA LEU A 25 3.45 -9.29 4.88
C LEU A 25 4.13 -9.96 6.09
N GLU A 26 3.98 -9.39 7.29
CA GLU A 26 4.49 -9.96 8.54
C GLU A 26 3.83 -11.32 8.81
N ALA A 27 2.50 -11.43 8.67
CA ALA A 27 1.78 -12.69 8.82
C ALA A 27 2.26 -13.76 7.81
N LEU A 28 2.40 -13.40 6.52
CA LEU A 28 2.95 -14.29 5.49
C LEU A 28 4.39 -14.74 5.85
N SER A 29 5.23 -13.82 6.32
CA SER A 29 6.60 -14.15 6.72
C SER A 29 6.68 -15.08 7.94
N GLY A 30 5.63 -15.06 8.78
CA GLY A 30 5.45 -15.97 9.92
C GLY A 30 4.83 -17.32 9.55
N GLY A 31 4.59 -17.60 8.27
CA GLY A 31 4.04 -18.87 7.79
C GLY A 31 2.51 -18.93 7.72
N VAL A 32 1.82 -17.79 7.82
CA VAL A 32 0.35 -17.71 7.66
C VAL A 32 0.02 -17.50 6.19
N ASP A 33 -0.47 -18.53 5.49
CA ASP A 33 -0.51 -18.56 4.02
C ASP A 33 -1.91 -18.45 3.39
N THR A 34 -2.99 -18.58 4.18
CA THR A 34 -4.36 -18.36 3.69
C THR A 34 -4.92 -16.99 4.10
N ARG A 35 -5.85 -16.44 3.30
CA ARG A 35 -6.46 -15.13 3.59
C ARG A 35 -7.25 -15.13 4.89
N GLU A 36 -7.90 -16.25 5.19
CA GLU A 36 -8.68 -16.50 6.40
C GLU A 36 -7.78 -16.48 7.63
N GLN A 37 -6.67 -17.21 7.61
CA GLN A 37 -5.72 -17.19 8.72
C GLN A 37 -5.04 -15.83 8.86
N ILE A 38 -4.72 -15.14 7.76
CA ILE A 38 -4.17 -13.78 7.83
C ILE A 38 -5.18 -12.82 8.47
N ALA A 39 -6.45 -12.91 8.11
CA ALA A 39 -7.51 -12.08 8.69
C ALA A 39 -7.64 -12.32 10.20
N GLU A 40 -7.65 -13.59 10.62
CA GLU A 40 -7.68 -13.99 12.02
C GLU A 40 -6.43 -13.49 12.78
N HIS A 41 -5.24 -13.73 12.23
CA HIS A 41 -3.96 -13.36 12.84
C HIS A 41 -3.79 -11.85 13.00
N THR A 42 -4.26 -11.06 12.03
CA THR A 42 -4.06 -9.60 11.99
C THR A 42 -5.23 -8.79 12.52
N GLY A 43 -6.40 -9.42 12.70
CA GLY A 43 -7.67 -8.74 13.01
C GLY A 43 -8.22 -7.89 11.84
N ILE A 44 -7.65 -8.00 10.65
CA ILE A 44 -8.09 -7.29 9.44
C ILE A 44 -9.21 -8.09 8.78
N SER A 45 -10.29 -7.43 8.33
CA SER A 45 -11.35 -8.15 7.62
C SER A 45 -10.86 -8.78 6.30
N LEU A 46 -11.40 -9.95 5.93
CA LEU A 46 -11.04 -10.68 4.70
C LEU A 46 -10.95 -9.80 3.45
N ARG A 47 -11.91 -8.87 3.30
CA ARG A 47 -11.93 -7.91 2.20
C ARG A 47 -10.68 -7.02 2.18
N HIS A 48 -10.28 -6.51 3.34
CA HIS A 48 -9.11 -5.65 3.46
C HIS A 48 -7.80 -6.44 3.40
N VAL A 49 -7.78 -7.72 3.79
CA VAL A 49 -6.65 -8.63 3.51
C VAL A 49 -6.43 -8.74 2.00
N GLY A 50 -7.51 -8.97 1.23
CA GLY A 50 -7.44 -9.00 -0.24
C GLY A 50 -6.87 -7.72 -0.84
N TYR A 51 -7.26 -6.55 -0.32
CA TYR A 51 -6.71 -5.27 -0.77
C TYR A 51 -5.25 -5.07 -0.37
N ALA A 52 -4.86 -5.53 0.82
CA ALA A 52 -3.48 -5.46 1.30
C ALA A 52 -2.53 -6.34 0.48
N LEU A 53 -2.93 -7.58 0.19
CA LEU A 53 -2.17 -8.49 -0.69
C LEU A 53 -2.01 -7.90 -2.09
N ALA A 54 -3.09 -7.39 -2.68
CA ALA A 54 -3.02 -6.74 -3.99
C ALA A 54 -2.08 -5.52 -3.98
N ALA A 55 -2.13 -4.69 -2.93
CA ALA A 55 -1.22 -3.56 -2.78
C ALA A 55 0.24 -4.00 -2.63
N ALA A 56 0.51 -5.03 -1.81
CA ALA A 56 1.85 -5.59 -1.64
C ALA A 56 2.43 -6.13 -2.95
N ARG A 57 1.61 -6.77 -3.79
CA ARG A 57 2.01 -7.21 -5.13
C ARG A 57 2.35 -6.03 -6.04
N VAL A 58 1.46 -5.03 -6.09
CA VAL A 58 1.65 -3.83 -6.93
C VAL A 58 2.89 -3.04 -6.53
N LEU A 59 3.23 -3.02 -5.23
CA LEU A 59 4.42 -2.37 -4.70
C LEU A 59 5.69 -3.24 -4.80
N GLY A 60 5.59 -4.46 -5.35
CA GLY A 60 6.72 -5.36 -5.57
C GLY A 60 7.24 -6.05 -4.31
N TRP A 61 6.43 -6.14 -3.25
CA TRP A 61 6.79 -6.85 -2.01
C TRP A 61 6.34 -8.31 -1.99
N LEU A 62 5.35 -8.66 -2.82
CA LEU A 62 4.94 -10.03 -3.10
C LEU A 62 5.18 -10.37 -4.56
N GLY A 63 5.54 -11.62 -4.80
CA GLY A 63 5.56 -12.23 -6.13
C GLY A 63 4.15 -12.47 -6.67
N ASP A 64 4.08 -12.94 -7.91
CA ASP A 64 2.81 -13.19 -8.61
C ASP A 64 2.03 -14.40 -8.04
N ASP A 65 2.69 -15.23 -7.23
CA ASP A 65 2.13 -16.41 -6.56
C ASP A 65 1.40 -16.10 -5.24
N ASP A 66 1.36 -14.83 -4.83
CA ASP A 66 0.72 -14.35 -3.60
C ASP A 66 1.28 -14.89 -2.28
N ALA A 67 2.38 -15.63 -2.33
CA ALA A 67 3.00 -16.26 -1.18
C ALA A 67 4.48 -15.86 -1.04
N SER A 68 5.19 -15.70 -2.17
CA SER A 68 6.61 -15.41 -2.14
C SER A 68 6.86 -13.94 -1.81
N ILE A 69 7.48 -13.69 -0.65
CA ILE A 69 7.98 -12.36 -0.29
C ILE A 69 9.22 -12.07 -1.13
N THR A 70 9.26 -10.91 -1.79
CA THR A 70 10.40 -10.51 -2.62
C THR A 70 11.59 -10.02 -1.77
N PRO A 71 12.79 -9.84 -2.33
CA PRO A 71 13.88 -9.17 -1.62
C PRO A 71 13.50 -7.79 -1.07
N ALA A 72 12.73 -7.01 -1.83
CA ALA A 72 12.23 -5.70 -1.40
C ALA A 72 11.25 -5.82 -0.23
N GLY A 73 10.35 -6.82 -0.26
CA GLY A 73 9.45 -7.12 0.85
C GLY A 73 10.21 -7.52 2.12
N ARG A 74 11.24 -8.37 2.00
CA ARG A 74 12.11 -8.74 3.14
C ARG A 74 12.88 -7.54 3.71
N ALA A 75 13.39 -6.66 2.85
CA ALA A 75 14.08 -5.44 3.28
C ALA A 75 13.13 -4.52 4.08
N LEU A 76 11.87 -4.39 3.65
CA LEU A 76 10.86 -3.68 4.43
C LEU A 76 10.66 -4.32 5.80
N LEU A 77 10.46 -5.64 5.85
CA LEU A 77 10.21 -6.37 7.10
C LEU A 77 11.39 -6.31 8.09
N ALA A 78 12.62 -6.19 7.60
CA ALA A 78 13.81 -6.02 8.43
C ALA A 78 13.87 -4.66 9.15
N THR A 79 13.12 -3.65 8.70
CA THR A 79 13.04 -2.35 9.38
C THR A 79 12.00 -2.40 10.50
N PRO A 80 12.24 -1.78 11.67
CA PRO A 80 11.21 -1.68 12.70
C PRO A 80 10.04 -0.81 12.20
N SER A 81 8.82 -1.22 12.51
CA SER A 81 7.63 -0.47 12.06
C SER A 81 7.51 0.89 12.74
N GLY A 82 6.99 1.88 12.02
CA GLY A 82 6.85 3.28 12.42
C GLY A 82 8.14 4.11 12.28
N THR A 83 9.25 3.52 11.86
CA THR A 83 10.56 4.21 11.78
C THR A 83 10.72 5.06 10.52
N ALA A 84 11.74 5.93 10.52
CA ALA A 84 12.12 6.70 9.33
C ALA A 84 12.63 5.81 8.19
N ASP A 85 13.37 4.75 8.54
CA ASP A 85 13.88 3.80 7.56
C ASP A 85 12.75 3.03 6.88
N GLU A 86 11.75 2.59 7.64
CA GLU A 86 10.54 1.99 7.07
C GLU A 86 9.86 2.95 6.10
N ARG A 87 9.63 4.21 6.50
CA ARG A 87 8.98 5.20 5.63
C ARG A 87 9.79 5.49 4.38
N ALA A 88 11.11 5.52 4.46
CA ALA A 88 11.97 5.69 3.29
C ALA A 88 11.77 4.54 2.29
N LEU A 89 11.69 3.29 2.77
CA LEU A 89 11.39 2.12 1.93
C LEU A 89 9.97 2.16 1.36
N LEU A 90 8.96 2.51 2.16
CA LEU A 90 7.58 2.68 1.69
C LEU A 90 7.49 3.74 0.60
N ARG A 91 8.08 4.91 0.84
CA ARG A 91 8.12 6.03 -0.12
C ARG A 91 8.80 5.61 -1.42
N ARG A 92 9.96 4.93 -1.32
CA ARG A 92 10.71 4.43 -2.47
C ARG A 92 9.88 3.45 -3.28
N ALA A 93 9.23 2.48 -2.65
CA ALA A 93 8.39 1.49 -3.34
C ALA A 93 7.23 2.16 -4.10
N ILE A 94 6.55 3.14 -3.48
CA ILE A 94 5.47 3.90 -4.14
C ILE A 94 6.03 4.71 -5.33
N PHE A 95 7.18 5.36 -5.13
CA PHE A 95 7.81 6.18 -6.18
C PHE A 95 8.29 5.34 -7.36
N GLU A 96 8.82 4.14 -7.11
CA GLU A 96 9.34 3.24 -8.15
C GLU A 96 8.24 2.44 -8.85
N CYS A 97 7.06 2.27 -8.23
CA CYS A 97 5.94 1.51 -8.78
C CYS A 97 5.41 2.06 -10.12
N ASP A 98 5.46 1.25 -11.17
CA ASP A 98 5.03 1.66 -12.52
C ASP A 98 3.54 2.00 -12.62
N VAL A 99 2.69 1.31 -11.85
CA VAL A 99 1.25 1.61 -11.79
C VAL A 99 1.05 3.00 -11.20
N VAL A 100 1.73 3.31 -10.09
CA VAL A 100 1.64 4.63 -9.44
C VAL A 100 2.19 5.72 -10.35
N LYS A 101 3.33 5.52 -11.02
CA LYS A 101 3.89 6.47 -11.99
C LYS A 101 2.94 6.79 -13.14
N GLN A 102 2.16 5.81 -13.60
CA GLN A 102 1.18 6.02 -14.68
C GLN A 102 -0.03 6.85 -14.21
N ILE A 103 -0.54 6.59 -13.00
CA ILE A 103 -1.79 7.22 -12.51
C ILE A 103 -1.56 8.49 -11.67
N ALA A 104 -0.37 8.66 -11.09
CA ALA A 104 -0.01 9.74 -10.19
C ALA A 104 1.50 10.07 -10.27
N PRO A 105 2.04 10.42 -11.46
CA PRO A 105 3.46 10.83 -11.58
C PRO A 105 3.82 12.04 -10.70
N ASP A 106 2.82 12.87 -10.39
CA ASP A 106 2.84 14.07 -9.57
C ASP A 106 2.54 13.79 -8.08
N LEU A 107 2.43 12.52 -7.65
CA LEU A 107 1.99 12.17 -6.29
C LEU A 107 2.83 12.83 -5.19
N PHE A 108 4.13 12.92 -5.39
CA PHE A 108 5.07 13.44 -4.40
C PHE A 108 5.49 14.90 -4.63
N ASP A 109 4.87 15.58 -5.58
CA ASP A 109 5.13 17.01 -5.80
C ASP A 109 4.72 17.83 -4.56
N PRO A 110 5.33 19.01 -4.34
CA PRO A 110 4.98 19.87 -3.20
C PRO A 110 3.49 20.21 -3.15
N ALA A 111 2.90 20.49 -4.32
CA ALA A 111 1.46 20.62 -4.48
C ALA A 111 0.86 19.24 -4.77
N ALA A 112 0.23 18.63 -3.76
CA ALA A 112 -0.40 17.32 -3.94
C ALA A 112 -1.51 17.37 -5.01
N PRO A 113 -1.62 16.34 -5.87
CA PRO A 113 -2.69 16.28 -6.85
C PRO A 113 -4.05 16.15 -6.15
N THR A 114 -5.09 16.77 -6.71
CA THR A 114 -6.43 16.68 -6.14
C THR A 114 -7.03 15.29 -6.34
N VAL A 115 -7.92 14.87 -5.41
CA VAL A 115 -8.70 13.63 -5.56
C VAL A 115 -9.39 13.57 -6.92
N VAL A 116 -9.93 14.70 -7.40
CA VAL A 116 -10.64 14.78 -8.69
C VAL A 116 -9.69 14.55 -9.87
N ALA A 117 -8.50 15.15 -9.84
CA ALA A 117 -7.50 14.97 -10.89
C ALA A 117 -7.03 13.51 -10.97
N LEU A 118 -6.71 12.90 -9.82
CA LEU A 118 -6.33 11.49 -9.73
C LEU A 118 -7.46 10.56 -10.18
N ALA A 119 -8.69 10.78 -9.71
CA ALA A 119 -9.85 9.97 -10.07
C ALA A 119 -10.10 10.00 -11.59
N ARG A 120 -9.98 11.17 -12.22
CA ARG A 120 -10.08 11.31 -13.68
C ARG A 120 -8.96 10.56 -14.41
N ARG A 121 -7.73 10.57 -13.89
CA ARG A 121 -6.61 9.83 -14.50
C ARG A 121 -6.84 8.31 -14.38
N ILE A 122 -7.19 7.82 -13.19
CA ILE A 122 -7.52 6.42 -12.93
C ILE A 122 -8.67 5.93 -13.82
N PHE A 123 -9.77 6.70 -13.90
CA PHE A 123 -10.94 6.36 -14.71
C PHE A 123 -10.61 6.22 -16.21
N ARG A 124 -9.74 7.10 -16.74
CA ARG A 124 -9.33 7.04 -18.15
C ARG A 124 -8.37 5.89 -18.46
N LEU A 125 -7.52 5.52 -17.51
CA LEU A 125 -6.48 4.51 -17.71
C LEU A 125 -6.93 3.09 -17.37
N THR A 126 -8.10 2.91 -16.76
CA THR A 126 -8.59 1.62 -16.27
C THR A 126 -9.89 1.25 -16.96
N ALA A 127 -9.87 0.21 -17.78
CA ALA A 127 -11.07 -0.27 -18.45
C ALA A 127 -12.11 -0.83 -17.45
N GLY A 128 -13.38 -0.49 -17.64
CA GLY A 128 -14.50 -1.03 -16.85
C GLY A 128 -14.59 -0.53 -15.41
N LEU A 129 -13.84 0.51 -15.03
CA LEU A 129 -13.86 1.06 -13.67
C LEU A 129 -14.94 2.15 -13.53
N GLY A 130 -15.80 2.04 -12.51
CA GLY A 130 -16.78 3.08 -12.19
C GLY A 130 -16.13 4.36 -11.63
N LYS A 131 -16.77 5.52 -11.83
CA LYS A 131 -16.28 6.83 -11.35
C LYS A 131 -16.06 6.87 -9.84
N GLU A 132 -17.01 6.34 -9.06
CA GLU A 132 -16.90 6.29 -7.60
C GLU A 132 -15.76 5.37 -7.14
N THR A 133 -15.55 4.25 -7.85
CA THR A 133 -14.39 3.39 -7.59
C THR A 133 -13.09 4.13 -7.89
N ALA A 134 -13.00 4.85 -9.01
CA ALA A 134 -11.82 5.66 -9.33
C ALA A 134 -11.55 6.72 -8.25
N ARG A 135 -12.60 7.38 -7.73
CA ARG A 135 -12.50 8.32 -6.61
C ARG A 135 -11.99 7.66 -5.33
N ARG A 136 -12.52 6.48 -4.99
CA ARG A 136 -12.08 5.71 -3.82
C ARG A 136 -10.61 5.31 -3.91
N ARG A 137 -10.14 4.91 -5.10
CA ARG A 137 -8.74 4.55 -5.37
C ARG A 137 -7.81 5.78 -5.35
N ALA A 138 -8.28 6.93 -5.84
CA ALA A 138 -7.55 8.19 -5.72
C ALA A 138 -7.31 8.58 -4.26
N GLN A 139 -8.30 8.40 -3.39
CA GLN A 139 -8.15 8.61 -1.95
C GLN A 139 -7.09 7.70 -1.34
N THR A 140 -6.99 6.44 -1.78
CA THR A 140 -5.92 5.52 -1.35
C THR A 140 -4.54 6.08 -1.62
N LEU A 141 -4.29 6.60 -2.82
CA LEU A 141 -2.98 7.16 -3.17
C LEU A 141 -2.63 8.38 -2.32
N LEU A 142 -3.61 9.25 -2.02
CA LEU A 142 -3.38 10.40 -1.13
C LEU A 142 -3.17 9.98 0.32
N ALA A 143 -3.86 8.93 0.78
CA ALA A 143 -3.63 8.35 2.11
C ALA A 143 -2.20 7.79 2.23
N TRP A 144 -1.71 7.11 1.18
CA TRP A 144 -0.32 6.64 1.12
C TRP A 144 0.66 7.82 1.16
N ARG A 145 0.39 8.87 0.38
CA ARG A 145 1.20 10.08 0.35
C ARG A 145 1.33 10.71 1.74
N SER A 146 0.23 10.88 2.48
CA SER A 146 0.26 11.42 3.86
C SER A 146 1.09 10.52 4.77
N GLN A 147 0.88 9.20 4.76
CA GLN A 147 1.64 8.27 5.62
C GLN A 147 3.16 8.28 5.41
N VAL A 148 3.63 8.52 4.18
CA VAL A 148 5.08 8.49 3.89
C VAL A 148 5.75 9.86 3.90
N LEU A 149 4.97 10.95 3.83
CA LEU A 149 5.50 12.33 3.89
C LEU A 149 5.31 12.99 5.25
N GLU A 150 4.30 12.59 6.01
CA GLU A 150 3.98 13.20 7.29
C GLU A 150 4.65 12.44 8.44
N GLN A 151 5.36 13.18 9.28
CA GLN A 151 5.67 12.78 10.66
C GLN A 151 5.20 13.91 11.58
N GLN A 152 4.21 13.63 12.43
CA GLN A 152 4.17 14.24 13.76
C GLN A 152 3.87 13.18 14.82
N LEU A 153 4.94 12.83 15.56
CA LEU A 153 4.96 12.29 16.92
C LEU A 153 4.25 10.95 17.19
N SER A 154 5.03 9.99 17.68
CA SER A 154 4.52 9.01 18.65
C SER A 154 3.95 9.77 19.85
N LEU A 155 2.64 9.99 19.90
CA LEU A 155 1.98 10.64 21.04
C LEU A 155 1.77 9.70 22.23
N PHE A 156 2.30 8.48 22.21
CA PHE A 156 2.33 7.60 23.38
C PHE A 156 3.68 6.89 23.51
N PRO A 157 4.45 7.12 24.59
CA PRO A 157 5.44 6.14 25.01
C PRO A 157 4.71 4.83 25.33
N LYS A 158 5.29 3.70 24.92
CA LYS A 158 4.85 2.37 25.34
C LYS A 158 4.75 2.38 26.87
N ARG A 159 3.53 2.19 27.43
CA ARG A 159 3.36 2.04 28.88
C ARG A 159 4.22 0.85 29.34
N PRO A 160 5.01 0.98 30.42
CA PRO A 160 5.73 -0.15 30.97
C PRO A 160 4.73 -1.21 31.43
N ARG A 161 5.00 -2.48 31.11
CA ARG A 161 4.28 -3.63 31.67
C ARG A 161 4.44 -3.57 33.19
N LYS A 162 3.33 -3.40 33.93
CA LYS A 162 3.32 -3.71 35.36
C LYS A 162 3.37 -5.23 35.50
N GLN A 163 4.50 -5.74 35.98
CA GLN A 163 4.55 -7.01 36.69
C GLN A 163 3.99 -6.77 38.09
N SER A 164 2.91 -7.45 38.45
CA SER A 164 2.53 -7.89 39.80
C SER A 164 1.39 -8.89 39.65
#